data_AF-A0A0F9L534-F1
#
_entry.id   AF-A0A0F9L534-F1
#
_cell.length_a   1.000
_cell.length_b   1.000
_cell.length_c   1.000
_cell.angle_alpha   90.00
_cell.angle_beta   90.00
_cell.angle_gamma   90.00
#
_symmetry.space_group_name_H-M   'P 1'
#
loop_
_entity.id
_entity.type
_entity.pdbx_description
1 polymer ?
#
loop_
_entity_poly.entity_id
_entity_poly.type
_entity_poly.pdbx_seq_one_letter_code
_entity_poly.pdbx_strand_id
1 'polypeptide(L)'
;MALFSLRHSVKTFSEKRTDVSREAKLGQTGAHLRYITRPQAARVVLQMRLLDGSRYRTAAKAEDEAQRRRGRVCERFMIALPSKLLNSSGKRSHMPLQSA
;
A
#
# COMPACT_ATOMS: atom_id res chain seq x y z
N MET A 1 -22.29 8.99 -4.85
CA MET A 1 -22.19 7.62 -4.29
C MET A 1 -20.84 7.03 -4.68
N ALA A 2 -20.08 6.51 -3.74
CA ALA A 2 -18.82 5.82 -4.05
C ALA A 2 -19.07 4.31 -4.06
N LEU A 3 -18.88 3.69 -5.23
CA LEU A 3 -18.88 2.24 -5.40
C LEU A 3 -17.54 1.71 -4.87
N PHE A 4 -17.52 1.26 -3.62
CA PHE A 4 -16.37 0.53 -3.08
C PHE A 4 -16.55 -0.96 -3.40
N SER A 5 -15.73 -1.50 -4.28
CA SER A 5 -15.64 -2.96 -4.48
C SER A 5 -14.69 -3.54 -3.45
N LEU A 6 -15.24 -4.17 -2.41
CA LEU A 6 -14.53 -4.89 -1.36
C LEU A 6 -14.05 -6.28 -1.82
N ARG A 7 -13.49 -6.39 -3.04
CA ARG A 7 -12.86 -7.65 -3.50
C ARG A 7 -11.52 -7.82 -2.80
N HIS A 8 -11.58 -8.37 -1.59
CA HIS A 8 -10.40 -8.63 -0.76
C HIS A 8 -9.93 -10.06 -0.95
N SER A 9 -9.10 -10.31 -1.96
CA SER A 9 -8.27 -11.52 -1.92
C SER A 9 -6.99 -11.20 -1.16
N VAL A 10 -6.98 -11.58 0.12
CA VAL A 10 -5.79 -11.47 0.96
C VAL A 10 -5.19 -12.87 1.12
N LYS A 11 -3.96 -13.01 0.61
CA LYS A 11 -3.12 -14.18 0.84
C LYS A 11 -2.83 -14.32 2.34
N THR A 12 -2.78 -15.54 2.85
CA THR A 12 -2.57 -15.83 4.27
C THR A 12 -1.56 -16.95 4.47
N PHE A 13 -0.82 -16.88 5.57
CA PHE A 13 0.02 -17.96 6.08
C PHE A 13 -0.76 -18.97 6.92
N SER A 14 -2.08 -18.78 7.09
CA SER A 14 -2.91 -19.73 7.82
C SER A 14 -2.97 -21.07 7.10
N GLU A 15 -2.77 -22.14 7.85
CA GLU A 15 -3.00 -23.52 7.40
C GLU A 15 -4.49 -23.84 7.27
N LYS A 16 -5.36 -23.09 7.97
CA LYS A 16 -6.84 -23.24 7.94
C LYS A 16 -7.49 -22.65 6.69
N ARG A 17 -6.71 -22.36 5.64
CA ARG A 17 -7.22 -21.81 4.38
C ARG A 17 -8.00 -22.88 3.62
N THR A 18 -9.16 -22.52 3.09
CA THR A 18 -10.00 -23.42 2.28
C THR A 18 -9.58 -23.48 0.82
N ASP A 19 -8.90 -22.44 0.34
CA ASP A 19 -8.43 -22.34 -1.04
C ASP A 19 -6.91 -22.20 -1.06
N VAL A 20 -6.26 -23.12 -1.77
CA VAL A 20 -4.80 -23.15 -2.00
C VAL A 20 -4.32 -21.87 -2.67
N SER A 21 -5.16 -21.26 -3.52
CA SER A 21 -4.88 -19.99 -4.17
C SER A 21 -4.69 -18.86 -3.15
N ARG A 22 -5.11 -19.01 -1.89
CA ARG A 22 -4.92 -18.00 -0.83
C ARG A 22 -3.62 -18.15 -0.06
N GLU A 23 -2.77 -19.12 -0.39
CA GLU A 23 -1.48 -19.27 0.27
C GLU A 23 -0.57 -18.05 0.05
N ALA A 24 -0.08 -17.48 1.15
CA ALA A 24 0.97 -16.48 1.14
C ALA A 24 2.35 -17.13 1.04
N LYS A 25 3.25 -16.48 0.29
CA LYS A 25 4.67 -16.84 0.20
C LYS A 25 5.49 -15.65 0.65
N LEU A 26 6.62 -15.90 1.30
CA LEU A 26 7.56 -14.85 1.69
C LEU A 26 8.04 -14.08 0.46
N GLY A 27 8.24 -12.77 0.61
CA GLY A 27 8.64 -11.84 -0.44
C GLY A 27 7.49 -11.31 -1.32
N GLN A 28 6.27 -11.86 -1.21
CA GLN A 28 5.12 -11.44 -2.02
C GLN A 28 4.67 -10.01 -1.71
N THR A 29 4.71 -9.61 -0.46
CA THR A 29 4.35 -8.26 0.00
C THR A 29 5.34 -7.24 -0.51
N GLY A 30 6.64 -7.53 -0.39
CA GLY A 30 7.69 -6.68 -0.96
C GLY A 30 7.59 -6.55 -2.48
N ALA A 31 7.31 -7.65 -3.19
CA ALA A 31 7.06 -7.62 -4.63
C ALA A 31 5.81 -6.80 -5.00
N HIS A 32 4.71 -6.95 -4.25
CA HIS A 32 3.49 -6.21 -4.47
C HIS A 32 3.67 -4.71 -4.25
N LEU A 33 4.33 -4.31 -3.16
CA LEU A 33 4.65 -2.90 -2.90
C LEU A 33 5.48 -2.32 -4.04
N ARG A 34 6.51 -3.02 -4.52
CA ARG A 34 7.29 -2.59 -5.70
C ARG A 34 6.40 -2.40 -6.93
N TYR A 35 5.49 -3.34 -7.19
CA TYR A 35 4.59 -3.27 -8.33
C TYR A 35 3.66 -2.06 -8.27
N ILE A 36 2.94 -1.85 -7.15
CA ILE A 36 1.94 -0.76 -7.06
C ILE A 36 2.59 0.63 -6.98
N THR A 37 3.85 0.70 -6.55
CA THR A 37 4.58 1.96 -6.42
C THR A 37 5.59 2.21 -7.55
N ARG A 38 5.55 1.40 -8.61
CA ARG A 38 6.41 1.64 -9.79
C ARG A 38 6.06 2.99 -10.42
N PRO A 39 7.03 3.72 -11.00
CA PRO A 39 6.79 5.06 -11.58
C PRO A 39 5.64 5.11 -12.61
N GLN A 40 5.45 4.02 -13.35
CA GLN A 40 4.40 3.89 -14.36
C GLN A 40 2.99 3.68 -13.78
N ALA A 41 2.87 3.18 -12.55
CA ALA A 41 1.58 2.92 -11.91
C ALA A 41 1.14 4.05 -10.97
N ALA A 42 2.09 4.66 -10.27
CA ALA A 42 1.82 5.70 -9.29
C ALA A 42 2.78 6.88 -9.52
N ARG A 43 2.21 8.01 -9.96
CA ARG A 43 2.94 9.28 -10.09
C ARG A 43 3.29 9.88 -8.72
N VAL A 44 2.40 9.67 -7.75
CA VAL A 44 2.55 10.12 -6.37
C VAL A 44 2.33 8.93 -5.46
N VAL A 45 3.30 8.66 -4.58
CA VAL A 45 3.22 7.60 -3.58
C VAL A 45 3.29 8.24 -2.21
N LEU A 46 2.15 8.27 -1.51
CA LEU A 46 2.09 8.72 -0.12
C LEU A 46 2.43 7.55 0.81
N GLN A 47 3.37 7.76 1.72
CA GLN A 47 3.79 6.77 2.70
C GLN A 47 3.80 7.44 4.06
N MET A 48 3.12 6.82 5.03
CA MET A 48 3.05 7.30 6.40
C MET A 48 3.21 6.12 7.35
N ARG A 49 3.78 6.38 8.53
CA ARG A 49 3.89 5.40 9.62
C ARG A 49 4.61 4.10 9.22
N LEU A 50 5.67 4.21 8.41
CA LEU A 50 6.57 3.08 8.16
C LEU A 50 7.44 2.84 9.39
N LEU A 51 7.24 1.72 10.06
CA LEU A 51 7.93 1.39 11.31
C LEU A 51 9.46 1.26 11.14
N ASP A 52 9.94 0.96 9.92
CA ASP A 52 11.35 0.61 9.68
C ASP A 52 12.08 1.52 8.69
N GLY A 53 11.55 2.72 8.44
CA GLY A 53 12.16 3.73 7.55
C GLY A 53 12.23 3.34 6.05
N SER A 54 11.90 2.10 5.70
CA SER A 54 11.86 1.60 4.33
C SER A 54 10.69 0.65 4.13
N ARG A 55 10.05 0.75 2.96
CA ARG A 55 8.98 -0.16 2.51
C ARG A 55 9.42 -1.62 2.51
N TYR A 56 10.66 -1.88 2.09
CA TYR A 56 11.17 -3.24 2.00
C TYR A 56 11.31 -3.87 3.39
N ARG A 57 11.90 -3.12 4.34
CA ARG A 57 12.06 -3.57 5.72
C ARG A 57 10.71 -3.76 6.41
N THR A 58 9.81 -2.80 6.25
CA THR A 58 8.45 -2.86 6.81
C THR A 58 7.68 -4.07 6.26
N ALA A 59 7.81 -4.36 4.95
CA ALA A 59 7.17 -5.52 4.34
C ALA A 59 7.74 -6.84 4.86
N ALA A 60 9.06 -6.96 4.99
CA ALA A 60 9.70 -8.15 5.55
C ALA A 60 9.24 -8.41 7.00
N LYS A 61 9.25 -7.39 7.86
CA LYS A 61 8.78 -7.54 9.25
C LYS A 61 7.30 -7.91 9.33
N ALA A 62 6.46 -7.29 8.49
CA ALA A 62 5.04 -7.61 8.46
C ALA A 62 4.78 -9.05 7.99
N GLU A 63 5.59 -9.56 7.05
CA GLU A 63 5.53 -10.96 6.62
C GLU A 63 5.99 -11.91 7.73
N ASP A 64 7.11 -11.63 8.38
CA ASP A 64 7.62 -12.45 9.50
C ASP A 64 6.59 -12.54 10.64
N GLU A 65 5.99 -11.41 11.03
CA GLU A 65 4.96 -11.37 12.05
C GLU A 65 3.71 -12.14 11.62
N ALA A 66 3.27 -11.95 10.37
CA ALA A 66 2.12 -12.65 9.82
C ALA A 66 2.35 -14.16 9.73
N GLN A 67 3.57 -14.60 9.40
CA GLN A 67 3.93 -16.00 9.37
C GLN A 67 3.89 -16.61 10.78
N ARG A 68 4.51 -15.93 11.78
CA ARG A 68 4.51 -16.38 13.19
C ARG A 68 3.09 -16.55 13.73
N ARG A 69 2.20 -15.61 13.46
CA ARG A 69 0.79 -15.66 13.90
C ARG A 69 -0.12 -16.49 12.99
N ARG A 70 0.42 -17.15 11.95
CA ARG A 70 -0.32 -17.91 10.92
C ARG A 70 -1.49 -17.11 10.33
N GLY A 71 -1.26 -15.83 10.07
CA GLY A 71 -2.28 -14.83 9.76
C GLY A 71 -2.16 -14.21 8.38
N ARG A 72 -2.74 -13.02 8.22
CA ARG A 72 -2.65 -12.18 7.02
C ARG A 72 -1.55 -11.14 7.19
N VAL A 73 -0.89 -10.73 6.11
CA VAL A 73 0.12 -9.66 6.19
C VAL A 73 -0.56 -8.30 6.33
N CYS A 74 -1.47 -7.99 5.42
CA CYS A 74 -2.16 -6.71 5.37
C CYS A 74 -3.55 -6.87 4.77
N GLU A 75 -4.39 -5.86 4.95
CA GLU A 75 -5.63 -5.71 4.20
C GLU A 75 -5.40 -4.73 3.05
N ARG A 76 -6.08 -4.96 1.93
CA ARG A 76 -5.90 -4.19 0.69
C ARG A 76 -7.19 -3.51 0.33
N PHE A 77 -7.09 -2.20 0.14
CA PHE A 77 -8.20 -1.34 -0.26
C PHE A 77 -7.85 -0.66 -1.58
N MET A 78 -8.75 -0.76 -2.55
CA MET A 78 -8.71 0.02 -3.80
C MET A 78 -9.90 0.96 -3.78
N ILE A 79 -9.62 2.26 -3.80
CA ILE A 79 -10.63 3.32 -3.76
C ILE A 79 -10.44 4.24 -4.94
N ALA A 80 -11.55 4.63 -5.58
CA ALA A 80 -11.54 5.67 -6.58
C ALA A 80 -11.48 7.03 -5.87
N LEU A 81 -10.45 7.83 -6.16
CA LEU A 81 -10.35 9.20 -5.66
C LEU A 81 -11.07 10.16 -6.60
N PRO A 82 -11.75 11.20 -6.09
CA PRO A 82 -12.29 12.28 -6.92
C PRO A 82 -11.21 12.89 -7.81
N SER A 83 -11.49 13.01 -9.11
CA SER A 83 -10.54 13.53 -10.11
C SER A 83 -10.02 14.94 -9.78
N LYS A 84 -10.83 15.77 -9.11
CA LYS A 84 -10.43 17.12 -8.65
C LYS A 84 -9.26 17.12 -7.65
N LEU A 85 -9.08 16.04 -6.89
CA LEU A 85 -8.01 15.90 -5.88
C LEU A 85 -6.67 15.44 -6.48
N LEU A 86 -6.66 14.91 -7.71
CA LEU A 86 -5.42 14.46 -8.36
C LEU A 86 -4.57 15.62 -8.90
N ASN A 87 -5.15 16.81 -9.13
CA ASN A 87 -4.49 17.94 -9.79
C ASN A 87 -4.09 19.07 -8.84
N SER A 88 -4.45 18.99 -7.55
CA SER A 88 -4.25 20.10 -6.60
C SER A 88 -2.84 20.20 -6.01
N SER A 89 -1.94 19.23 -6.27
CA SER A 89 -0.56 19.27 -5.78
C SER A 89 0.37 20.22 -6.55
N GLY A 90 -0.14 20.96 -7.54
CA GLY A 90 0.62 21.91 -8.37
C GLY A 90 0.53 23.39 -7.96
N LYS A 91 -0.36 23.79 -7.03
CA LYS A 91 -0.41 25.19 -6.56
C LYS A 91 0.54 25.38 -5.37
N ARG A 92 1.85 25.45 -5.63
CA ARG A 92 2.72 26.26 -4.77
C ARG A 92 2.35 27.71 -5.06
N SER A 93 1.53 28.29 -4.21
CA SER A 93 1.36 29.74 -4.17
C SER A 93 2.75 30.35 -3.99
N HIS A 94 3.23 31.04 -5.03
CA HIS A 94 4.33 31.98 -4.94
C HIS A 94 4.05 32.91 -3.74
N MET A 95 4.83 32.80 -2.67
CA MET A 95 4.92 33.89 -1.72
C MET A 95 5.79 34.97 -2.35
N PRO A 96 5.34 36.23 -2.48
CA PRO A 96 6.22 37.31 -2.86
C PRO A 96 7.17 37.55 -1.67
N LEU A 97 8.47 37.55 -1.96
CA LEU A 97 9.50 38.11 -1.08
C LEU A 97 9.13 39.58 -0.86
N GLN A 98 8.64 39.92 0.33
CA GLN A 98 8.64 41.32 0.77
C GLN A 98 10.07 41.62 1.22
N SER A 99 10.79 42.35 0.37
CA SER A 99 12.00 43.09 0.73
C SER A 99 11.64 44.20 1.71
N ALA A 100 12.33 44.24 2.85
CA ALA A 100 12.44 45.40 3.74
C ALA A 100 13.87 45.94 3.63
#